data_AF-A0A7S0KST4-F1
#
_entry.id   AF-A0A7S0KST4-F1
#
_cell.length_a   1.000
_cell.length_b   1.000
_cell.length_c   1.000
_cell.angle_alpha   90.00
_cell.angle_beta   90.00
_cell.angle_gamma   90.00
#
_symmetry.space_group_name_H-M   'P 1'
#
loop_
_entity.id
_entity.type
_entity.pdbx_description
1 polymer ?
#
loop_
_entity_poly.entity_id
_entity_poly.type
_entity_poly.pdbx_seq_one_letter_code
_entity_poly.pdbx_strand_id
1 'polypeptide(L)'
;GASDDDDAPSNPAEDSAGKSRDPELFRDRLPRVTFANAFSILAIARLISALFNIVHDCDETFNFWEPLHYLVHGTGLQTWEHSPEFALRSYLYLGLHYAVAKPSAVLASALSLPRVYAFHAVRI
;
A
#
# COMPACT_ATOMS: atom_id res chain seq x y z
N GLY A 1 -3.42 28.09 78.40
CA GLY A 1 -2.36 28.10 77.37
C GLY A 1 -2.63 26.90 76.50
N ALA A 2 -2.94 27.05 75.21
CA ALA A 2 -2.14 27.64 74.13
C ALA A 2 -0.88 26.81 73.85
N SER A 3 -0.84 26.27 72.62
CA SER A 3 0.28 25.80 71.76
C SER A 3 -0.08 24.43 71.15
N ASP A 4 -0.75 24.39 70.00
CA ASP A 4 -0.18 24.52 68.64
C ASP A 4 0.62 23.26 68.24
N ASP A 5 -0.08 22.22 67.77
CA ASP A 5 0.51 21.06 67.11
C ASP A 5 0.20 21.14 65.61
N ASP A 6 1.22 21.56 64.85
CA ASP A 6 1.61 21.12 63.50
C ASP A 6 0.53 20.79 62.45
N ASP A 7 0.01 21.84 61.79
CA ASP A 7 -0.51 21.73 60.41
C ASP A 7 0.61 22.06 59.42
N ALA A 8 1.40 21.05 59.05
CA ALA A 8 2.28 21.14 57.89
C ALA A 8 1.42 21.11 56.61
N PRO A 9 1.57 22.07 55.67
CA PRO A 9 0.77 22.07 54.45
C PRO A 9 1.16 20.87 53.59
N SER A 10 0.20 19.96 53.35
CA SER A 10 0.34 18.88 52.38
C SER A 10 0.69 19.49 51.03
N ASN A 11 1.89 19.19 50.54
CA ASN A 11 2.48 19.79 49.36
C ASN A 11 1.68 19.33 48.11
N PRO A 12 1.05 20.22 47.32
CA PRO A 12 0.26 19.81 46.15
C PRO A 12 1.10 19.24 45.00
N ALA A 13 2.43 19.17 45.17
CA ALA A 13 3.37 18.65 44.19
C ALA A 13 3.41 17.11 44.11
N GLU A 14 2.93 16.40 45.14
CA GLU A 14 3.03 14.92 45.18
C GLU A 14 1.92 14.19 44.39
N ASP A 15 0.86 14.88 43.96
CA ASP A 15 -0.27 14.24 43.25
C ASP A 15 -0.08 14.14 41.72
N SER A 16 1.06 14.61 41.19
CA SER A 16 1.31 14.64 39.73
C SER A 16 2.49 13.79 39.26
N ALA A 17 3.24 13.17 40.18
CA ALA A 17 4.51 12.51 39.86
C ALA A 17 4.41 10.98 39.63
N GLY A 18 3.21 10.39 39.72
CA GLY A 18 3.05 8.95 39.79
C GLY A 18 1.89 8.38 38.98
N LYS A 19 1.57 8.93 37.79
CA LYS A 19 0.67 8.22 36.87
C LYS A 19 1.44 7.04 36.27
N SER A 20 1.52 5.95 37.02
CA SER A 20 2.00 4.66 36.55
C SER A 20 1.36 4.41 35.19
N ARG A 21 2.20 4.36 34.15
CA ARG A 21 1.77 3.96 32.82
C ARG A 21 1.43 2.48 32.90
N ASP A 22 0.20 2.17 33.31
CA ASP A 22 -0.26 0.79 33.41
C ASP A 22 -0.13 0.14 32.02
N PRO A 23 0.77 -0.85 31.86
CA PRO A 23 0.98 -1.50 30.57
C PRO A 23 -0.25 -2.32 30.15
N GLU A 24 -1.07 -2.74 31.13
CA GLU A 24 -2.36 -3.41 30.95
C GLU A 24 -3.37 -2.47 30.25
N LEU A 25 -3.50 -1.22 30.73
CA LEU A 25 -4.38 -0.22 30.12
C LEU A 25 -3.94 0.18 28.70
N PHE A 26 -2.63 0.14 28.44
CA PHE A 26 -2.09 0.35 27.09
C PHE A 26 -2.42 -0.85 26.18
N ARG A 27 -2.27 -2.08 26.68
CA ARG A 27 -2.55 -3.33 25.95
C ARG A 27 -4.03 -3.46 25.56
N ASP A 28 -4.94 -3.05 26.44
CA ASP A 28 -6.40 -3.08 26.16
C ASP A 28 -6.85 -2.00 25.17
N ARG A 29 -6.03 -0.94 25.02
CA ARG A 29 -6.27 0.14 24.05
C ARG A 29 -5.67 -0.16 22.68
N LEU A 30 -4.83 -1.19 22.56
CA LEU A 30 -4.29 -1.61 21.27
C LEU A 30 -5.39 -2.35 20.49
N PRO A 31 -5.70 -1.94 19.25
CA PRO A 31 -6.65 -2.67 18.43
C PRO A 31 -6.15 -4.10 18.26
N ARG A 32 -6.97 -5.07 18.68
CA ARG A 32 -6.65 -6.49 18.51
C ARG A 32 -6.57 -6.76 17.01
N VAL A 33 -5.37 -7.06 16.53
CA VAL A 33 -5.12 -7.30 15.11
C VAL A 33 -5.75 -8.64 14.74
N THR A 34 -6.97 -8.60 14.24
CA THR A 34 -7.62 -9.74 13.60
C THR A 34 -7.05 -9.90 12.18
N PHE A 35 -7.15 -11.12 11.62
CA PHE A 35 -6.72 -11.38 10.26
C PHE A 35 -7.38 -10.42 9.25
N ALA A 36 -8.67 -10.13 9.41
CA ALA A 36 -9.40 -9.19 8.56
C ALA A 36 -8.88 -7.74 8.66
N ASN A 37 -8.53 -7.29 9.87
CA ASN A 37 -7.96 -5.96 10.07
C ASN A 37 -6.54 -5.88 9.49
N ALA A 38 -5.71 -6.91 9.70
CA ALA A 38 -4.37 -6.99 9.11
C ALA A 38 -4.45 -6.98 7.57
N PHE A 39 -5.33 -7.80 6.99
CA PHE A 39 -5.54 -7.85 5.55
C PHE A 39 -6.00 -6.50 5.01
N SER A 40 -6.98 -5.86 5.65
CA SER A 40 -7.47 -4.54 5.23
C SER A 40 -6.39 -3.47 5.26
N ILE A 41 -5.57 -3.45 6.33
CA ILE A 41 -4.45 -2.51 6.45
C ILE A 41 -3.42 -2.75 5.33
N LEU A 42 -3.07 -4.01 5.07
CA LEU A 42 -2.14 -4.37 4.00
C LEU A 42 -2.69 -4.05 2.61
N ALA A 43 -3.99 -4.29 2.38
CA ALA A 43 -4.66 -3.98 1.11
C ALA A 43 -4.69 -2.47 0.86
N ILE A 44 -5.02 -1.66 1.88
CA ILE A 44 -4.99 -0.19 1.77
C ILE A 44 -3.55 0.29 1.53
N ALA A 45 -2.57 -0.24 2.26
CA ALA A 45 -1.17 0.11 2.05
C ALA A 45 -0.71 -0.24 0.62
N ARG A 46 -1.14 -1.38 0.08
CA ARG A 46 -0.88 -1.77 -1.31
C ARG A 46 -1.54 -0.84 -2.31
N LEU A 47 -2.80 -0.46 -2.09
CA LEU A 47 -3.50 0.47 -2.96
C LEU A 47 -2.82 1.85 -3.00
N ILE A 48 -2.43 2.38 -1.84
CA ILE A 48 -1.70 3.65 -1.74
C ILE A 48 -0.35 3.52 -2.47
N SER A 49 0.38 2.42 -2.27
CA SER A 49 1.64 2.18 -2.97
C SER A 49 1.44 2.12 -4.49
N ALA A 50 0.41 1.42 -4.97
CA ALA A 50 0.13 1.30 -6.40
C ALA A 50 -0.18 2.64 -7.08
N LEU A 51 -0.78 3.59 -6.34
CA LEU A 51 -1.14 4.92 -6.86
C LEU A 51 0.01 5.93 -6.79
N PHE A 52 0.77 5.94 -5.69
CA PHE A 52 1.80 6.97 -5.45
C PHE A 52 3.22 6.54 -5.79
N ASN A 53 3.49 5.23 -5.91
CA ASN A 53 4.84 4.75 -6.19
C ASN A 53 5.13 4.79 -7.69
N ILE A 54 6.03 5.67 -8.10
CA ILE A 54 6.57 5.74 -9.45
C ILE A 54 7.47 4.52 -9.70
N VAL A 55 7.43 3.98 -10.91
CA VAL A 55 8.37 2.92 -11.32
C VAL A 55 9.73 3.58 -11.49
N HIS A 56 10.67 3.25 -10.61
CA HIS A 56 11.99 3.88 -10.57
C HIS A 56 12.98 3.26 -11.58
N ASP A 57 12.71 2.04 -12.05
CA ASP A 57 13.54 1.37 -13.04
C ASP A 57 13.00 1.60 -14.46
N CYS A 58 13.83 2.24 -15.28
CA CYS A 58 13.53 2.46 -16.69
C CYS A 58 13.43 1.13 -17.44
N ASP A 59 14.29 0.16 -17.13
CA ASP A 59 14.26 -1.14 -17.80
C ASP A 59 12.94 -1.85 -17.56
N GLU A 60 12.43 -1.80 -16.31
CA GLU A 60 11.15 -2.41 -15.97
C GLU A 60 9.98 -1.78 -16.75
N THR A 61 9.98 -0.45 -16.88
CA THR A 61 8.96 0.30 -17.62
C THR A 61 8.94 -0.08 -19.09
N PHE A 62 10.08 -0.05 -19.74
CA PHE A 62 10.17 -0.29 -21.19
C PHE A 62 10.13 -1.77 -21.55
N ASN A 63 10.68 -2.69 -20.76
CA ASN A 63 10.68 -4.12 -21.07
C ASN A 63 9.42 -4.86 -20.62
N PHE A 64 8.68 -4.37 -19.62
CA PHE A 64 7.48 -5.07 -19.13
C PHE A 64 6.20 -4.25 -19.26
N TRP A 65 6.16 -3.04 -18.70
CA TRP A 65 4.93 -2.26 -18.59
C TRP A 65 4.42 -1.74 -19.94
N GLU A 66 5.32 -1.24 -20.78
CA GLU A 66 4.96 -0.69 -22.08
C GLU A 66 4.58 -1.78 -23.12
N PRO A 67 5.30 -2.92 -23.23
CA PRO A 67 4.86 -4.03 -24.06
C PRO A 67 3.56 -4.67 -23.57
N LEU A 68 3.32 -4.71 -22.25
CA LEU A 68 2.03 -5.13 -21.70
C LEU A 68 0.91 -4.15 -22.11
N HIS A 69 1.15 -2.84 -22.04
CA HIS A 69 0.22 -1.84 -22.54
C HIS A 69 -0.05 -2.01 -24.04
N TYR A 70 1.00 -2.29 -24.84
CA TYR A 70 0.87 -2.60 -26.26
C TYR A 70 -0.01 -3.83 -26.52
N LEU A 71 0.16 -4.91 -25.76
CA LEU A 71 -0.72 -6.09 -25.86
C LEU A 71 -2.17 -5.77 -25.47
N VAL A 72 -2.36 -5.00 -24.40
CA VAL A 72 -3.70 -4.68 -23.86
C VAL A 72 -4.46 -3.68 -24.75
N HIS A 73 -3.79 -2.69 -25.29
CA HIS A 73 -4.44 -1.58 -26.01
C HIS A 73 -4.13 -1.54 -27.52
N GLY A 74 -3.17 -2.33 -28.00
CA GLY A 74 -2.71 -2.32 -29.39
C GLY A 74 -1.85 -1.09 -29.74
N THR A 75 -1.46 -0.29 -28.75
CA THR A 75 -0.71 0.96 -28.92
C THR A 75 0.40 1.06 -27.87
N GLY A 76 1.53 1.65 -28.24
CA GLY A 76 2.73 1.75 -27.39
C GLY A 76 3.96 1.14 -28.05
N LEU A 77 5.07 1.12 -27.32
CA LEU A 77 6.33 0.56 -27.78
C LEU A 77 6.46 -0.92 -27.40
N GLN A 78 7.03 -1.70 -28.31
CA GLN A 78 7.47 -3.08 -28.05
C GLN A 78 8.99 -3.10 -28.09
N THR A 79 9.63 -3.80 -27.15
CA THR A 79 11.08 -3.94 -27.16
C THR A 79 11.53 -4.98 -28.18
N TRP A 80 12.73 -4.78 -28.72
CA TRP A 80 13.36 -5.70 -29.66
C TRP A 80 13.56 -7.10 -29.06
N GLU A 81 13.73 -7.21 -27.73
CA GLU A 81 13.84 -8.48 -27.00
C GLU A 81 12.57 -9.34 -27.13
N HIS A 82 11.43 -8.68 -27.23
CA HIS A 82 10.12 -9.29 -27.40
C HIS A 82 9.69 -9.36 -28.87
N SER A 83 10.47 -8.85 -29.82
CA SER A 83 10.10 -8.93 -31.23
C SER A 83 10.14 -10.40 -31.71
N PRO A 84 9.25 -10.80 -32.64
CA PRO A 84 9.27 -12.14 -33.21
C PRO A 84 10.54 -12.43 -34.03
N GLU A 85 11.27 -11.38 -34.44
CA GLU A 85 12.51 -11.49 -35.20
C GLU A 85 13.69 -11.94 -34.33
N PHE A 86 13.79 -11.46 -33.08
CA PHE A 86 14.90 -11.78 -32.19
C PHE A 86 14.53 -12.73 -31.04
N ALA A 87 13.28 -12.66 -30.55
CA ALA A 87 12.68 -13.58 -29.58
C ALA A 87 13.57 -13.92 -28.35
N LEU A 88 14.34 -12.95 -27.86
CA LEU A 88 15.30 -13.15 -26.78
C LEU A 88 14.62 -13.31 -25.42
N ARG A 89 13.38 -12.85 -25.28
CA ARG A 89 12.62 -12.91 -24.03
C ARG A 89 11.20 -13.44 -24.25
N SER A 90 10.82 -14.45 -23.46
CA SER A 90 9.50 -15.08 -23.55
C SER A 90 8.38 -14.15 -23.07
N TYR A 91 7.23 -14.19 -23.74
CA TYR A 91 6.02 -13.48 -23.34
C TYR A 91 5.28 -14.07 -22.15
N LEU A 92 5.76 -15.17 -21.55
CA LEU A 92 5.03 -15.85 -20.46
C LEU A 92 4.76 -14.91 -19.28
N TYR A 93 5.77 -14.14 -18.86
CA TYR A 93 5.63 -13.18 -17.76
C TYR A 93 4.62 -12.07 -18.10
N LEU A 94 4.69 -11.51 -19.30
CA LEU A 94 3.71 -10.53 -19.81
C LEU A 94 2.32 -11.15 -19.94
N GLY A 95 2.22 -12.41 -20.35
CA GLY A 95 0.98 -13.14 -20.55
C GLY A 95 0.20 -13.35 -19.25
N LEU A 96 0.91 -13.63 -18.14
CA LEU A 96 0.29 -13.71 -16.82
C LEU A 96 -0.30 -12.35 -16.40
N HIS A 97 0.47 -11.27 -16.57
CA HIS A 97 -0.01 -9.92 -16.27
C HIS A 97 -1.14 -9.50 -17.20
N TYR A 98 -1.08 -9.90 -18.47
CA TYR A 98 -2.10 -9.65 -19.48
C TYR A 98 -3.43 -10.32 -19.14
N ALA A 99 -3.40 -11.54 -18.59
CA ALA A 99 -4.60 -12.24 -18.15
C ALA A 99 -5.36 -11.47 -17.06
N VAL A 100 -4.67 -10.68 -16.24
CA VAL A 100 -5.26 -9.77 -15.24
C VAL A 100 -5.59 -8.40 -15.84
N ALA A 101 -4.71 -7.87 -16.69
CA ALA A 101 -4.81 -6.54 -17.28
C ALA A 101 -5.95 -6.41 -18.31
N LYS A 102 -6.22 -7.45 -19.09
CA LYS A 102 -7.30 -7.43 -20.09
C LYS A 102 -8.69 -7.32 -19.48
N PRO A 103 -9.11 -8.18 -18.54
CA PRO A 103 -10.43 -8.06 -17.93
C PRO A 103 -10.56 -6.75 -17.15
N SER A 104 -9.49 -6.28 -16.48
CA SER A 104 -9.52 -4.98 -15.79
C SER A 104 -9.63 -3.81 -16.76
N ALA A 105 -8.96 -3.86 -17.92
CA ALA A 105 -9.08 -2.85 -18.97
C ALA A 105 -10.47 -2.84 -19.63
N VAL A 106 -11.08 -4.02 -19.85
CA VAL A 106 -12.44 -4.14 -20.39
C VAL A 106 -13.44 -3.57 -19.38
N LEU A 107 -13.30 -3.90 -18.09
CA LEU A 107 -14.13 -3.36 -17.03
C LEU A 107 -13.96 -1.84 -16.92
N ALA A 108 -12.73 -1.33 -16.92
CA ALA A 108 -12.45 0.11 -16.90
C ALA A 108 -13.09 0.82 -18.11
N SER A 109 -13.00 0.23 -19.31
CA SER A 109 -13.67 0.77 -20.50
C SER A 109 -15.18 0.74 -20.38
N ALA A 110 -15.77 -0.31 -19.80
CA ALA A 110 -17.21 -0.39 -19.57
C ALA A 110 -17.70 0.67 -18.57
N LEU A 111 -16.87 1.03 -17.59
CA LEU A 111 -17.14 2.08 -16.60
C LEU A 111 -16.69 3.47 -17.08
N SER A 112 -16.25 3.62 -18.34
CA SER A 112 -15.71 4.88 -18.89
C SER A 112 -14.54 5.48 -18.08
N LEU A 113 -13.78 4.62 -17.40
CA LEU A 113 -12.63 5.01 -16.60
C LEU A 113 -11.39 5.24 -17.50
N PRO A 114 -10.49 6.16 -17.09
CA PRO A 114 -9.19 6.34 -17.75
C PRO A 114 -8.38 5.04 -17.87
N ARG A 115 -7.62 4.89 -18.97
CA ARG A 115 -6.79 3.69 -19.25
C ARG A 115 -5.76 3.39 -18.15
N VAL A 116 -5.37 4.42 -17.39
CA VAL A 116 -4.44 4.34 -16.25
C VAL A 116 -4.97 3.40 -15.15
N TYR A 117 -6.28 3.20 -15.04
CA TYR A 117 -6.84 2.26 -14.06
C TYR A 117 -6.51 0.80 -14.36
N ALA A 118 -6.37 0.41 -15.62
CA ALA A 118 -5.92 -0.93 -15.98
C ALA A 118 -4.49 -1.19 -15.50
N PHE A 119 -3.63 -0.18 -15.58
CA PHE A 119 -2.26 -0.24 -15.09
C PHE A 119 -2.21 -0.38 -13.56
N HIS A 120 -2.99 0.41 -12.81
CA HIS A 120 -3.03 0.28 -11.35
C HIS A 120 -3.66 -1.03 -10.90
N ALA A 121 -4.64 -1.58 -11.63
CA ALA A 121 -5.26 -2.86 -11.30
C ALA A 121 -4.28 -4.04 -11.34
N VAL A 122 -3.26 -3.97 -12.19
CA VAL A 122 -2.20 -5.00 -12.26
C VAL A 122 -1.21 -4.88 -11.09
N ARG A 123 -1.14 -3.72 -10.43
CA ARG A 123 -0.17 -3.40 -9.37
C ARG A 123 -0.69 -3.61 -7.94
N ILE A 124 -1.96 -3.95 -7.77
CA ILE A 124 -2.62 -4.21 -6.46
C ILE A 124 -2.54 -5.70 -6.14
#